data_AF-A0A2L2YAR5-F1
#
_entry.id   AF-A0A2L2YAR5-F1
#
_cell.length_a   1.000
_cell.length_b   1.000
_cell.length_c   1.000
_cell.angle_alpha   90.00
_cell.angle_beta   90.00
_cell.angle_gamma   90.00
#
_symmetry.space_group_name_H-M   'P 1'
#
loop_
_entity.id
_entity.type
_entity.pdbx_description
1 polymer ?
#
loop_
_entity_poly.entity_id
_entity_poly.type
_entity_poly.pdbx_seq_one_letter_code
_entity_poly.pdbx_strand_id
1 'polypeptide(L)'
;SLKSIPLTDPSKVTRVFIITYFRAGSSFFGDILQQNWKTFYHFEPLHSMTYNKRVDDDKMPQVFNLFNDIFTCNFTEQKAYMDWVKQPRNQFLFSHNLFLWVTCHSNPRTCFNPSFVNAVCLRAPVHVMKLTRLHMHHLRSYLEENPDMKAKVIYLTRDPRGIVSSRWTLDWCNGTNCSDPGVLCHEMDEDIRIFEELQQQQPSNFIKVRYEDLSLNPEAEAEKLFRFLHLPFSPSVKKFLKTHTVSRKNDDKNPYSTRRNSTTMAFSWRERFSYKQIQEVQSQCSDVLLKLNHSLILSPSELPYPNGKPKLKLLIEKANSDITRKGIATLVETKRNKLLKSHTS
;
A
#
# COMPACT_ATOMS: atom_id res chain seq x y z
N SER A 1 -6.44 -10.62 27.21
CA SER A 1 -7.37 -11.77 27.04
C SER A 1 -8.54 -11.32 26.18
N LEU A 2 -9.05 -12.13 25.24
CA LEU A 2 -10.23 -11.78 24.43
C LEU A 2 -11.48 -11.44 25.26
N LYS A 3 -11.57 -11.99 26.49
CA LYS A 3 -12.66 -11.72 27.42
C LYS A 3 -12.76 -10.24 27.84
N SER A 4 -11.66 -9.49 27.80
CA SER A 4 -11.65 -8.07 28.17
C SER A 4 -11.97 -7.13 27.01
N ILE A 5 -12.23 -7.66 25.81
CA ILE A 5 -12.55 -6.88 24.62
C ILE A 5 -14.02 -7.16 24.26
N PRO A 6 -14.91 -6.16 24.36
CA PRO A 6 -16.33 -6.36 24.06
C PRO A 6 -16.56 -6.54 22.55
N LEU A 7 -17.67 -7.19 22.21
CA LEU A 7 -18.16 -7.26 20.83
C LEU A 7 -18.50 -5.86 20.32
N THR A 8 -18.32 -5.64 19.02
CA THR A 8 -18.75 -4.40 18.38
C THR A 8 -20.14 -4.56 17.81
N ASP A 9 -20.98 -3.57 18.04
CA ASP A 9 -22.29 -3.44 17.40
C ASP A 9 -22.12 -3.41 15.86
N PRO A 10 -22.69 -4.36 15.11
CA PRO A 10 -22.55 -4.44 13.65
C PRO A 10 -22.95 -3.15 12.91
N SER A 11 -23.90 -2.38 13.47
CA SER A 11 -24.38 -1.12 12.88
C SER A 11 -23.37 0.02 12.95
N LYS A 12 -22.35 -0.12 13.81
CA LYS A 12 -21.28 0.85 14.05
C LYS A 12 -19.96 0.47 13.37
N VAL A 13 -19.91 -0.66 12.67
CA VAL A 13 -18.69 -1.13 11.99
C VAL A 13 -18.44 -0.28 10.74
N THR A 14 -17.27 0.35 10.68
CA THR A 14 -16.78 1.05 9.48
C THR A 14 -16.09 0.06 8.57
N ARG A 15 -16.55 -0.07 7.33
CA ARG A 15 -15.94 -0.97 6.33
C ARG A 15 -15.23 -0.15 5.27
N VAL A 16 -13.99 -0.51 4.96
CA VAL A 16 -13.13 0.25 4.06
C VAL A 16 -12.59 -0.66 2.97
N PHE A 17 -12.85 -0.33 1.72
CA PHE A 17 -12.22 -0.95 0.56
C PHE A 17 -11.05 -0.11 0.07
N ILE A 18 -9.92 -0.74 -0.21
CA ILE A 18 -8.78 -0.12 -0.89
C ILE A 18 -8.64 -0.82 -2.24
N ILE A 19 -9.11 -0.16 -3.30
CA ILE A 19 -8.92 -0.63 -4.69
C ILE A 19 -7.62 -0.04 -5.21
N THR A 20 -6.78 -0.91 -5.80
CA THR A 20 -5.47 -0.51 -6.29
C THR A 20 -4.86 -1.61 -7.19
N TYR A 21 -3.58 -1.51 -7.48
CA TYR A 21 -2.85 -2.41 -8.36
C TYR A 21 -1.68 -3.07 -7.62
N PHE A 22 -1.20 -4.20 -8.13
CA PHE A 22 0.09 -4.73 -7.71
C PHE A 22 1.16 -3.66 -7.85
N ARG A 23 1.96 -3.48 -6.80
CA ARG A 23 3.09 -2.55 -6.72
C ARG A 23 2.71 -1.06 -6.67
N ALA A 24 1.46 -0.73 -6.37
CA ALA A 24 1.00 0.65 -6.17
C ALA A 24 1.25 1.23 -4.75
N GLY A 25 1.95 0.51 -3.87
CA GLY A 25 2.24 0.98 -2.49
C GLY A 25 1.17 0.62 -1.46
N SER A 26 0.21 -0.23 -1.84
CA SER A 26 -0.95 -0.59 -1.03
C SER A 26 -0.64 -1.31 0.28
N SER A 27 0.49 -2.04 0.39
CA SER A 27 0.90 -2.63 1.67
C SER A 27 1.26 -1.56 2.70
N PHE A 28 2.05 -0.55 2.33
CA PHE A 28 2.36 0.59 3.22
C PHE A 28 1.08 1.37 3.56
N PHE A 29 0.22 1.58 2.56
CA PHE A 29 -1.06 2.26 2.74
C PHE A 29 -1.98 1.54 3.75
N GLY A 30 -2.15 0.22 3.59
CA GLY A 30 -2.95 -0.58 4.51
C GLY A 30 -2.32 -0.66 5.90
N ASP A 31 -0.99 -0.73 5.99
CA ASP A 31 -0.27 -0.68 7.27
C ASP A 31 -0.58 0.61 8.03
N ILE A 32 -0.65 1.77 7.36
CA ILE A 32 -1.07 3.04 7.98
C ILE A 32 -2.47 2.91 8.60
N LEU A 33 -3.43 2.34 7.86
CA LEU A 33 -4.83 2.27 8.28
C LEU A 33 -5.10 1.30 9.43
N GLN A 34 -4.23 0.30 9.62
CA GLN A 34 -4.38 -0.68 10.70
C GLN A 34 -3.70 -0.29 12.03
N GLN A 35 -3.10 0.90 12.13
CA GLN A 35 -2.40 1.32 13.36
C GLN A 35 -3.34 1.69 14.51
N ASN A 36 -4.62 1.96 14.22
CA ASN A 36 -5.62 2.10 15.27
C ASN A 36 -5.94 0.74 15.89
N TRP A 37 -6.00 0.70 17.21
CA TRP A 37 -6.30 -0.53 17.94
C TRP A 37 -7.66 -1.11 17.51
N LYS A 38 -7.70 -2.44 17.31
CA LYS A 38 -8.87 -3.20 16.84
C LYS A 38 -9.31 -2.89 15.40
N THR A 39 -8.43 -2.41 14.53
CA THR A 39 -8.69 -2.52 13.09
C THR A 39 -8.48 -3.96 12.64
N PHE A 40 -9.51 -4.60 12.06
CA PHE A 40 -9.37 -5.89 11.41
C PHE A 40 -8.96 -5.68 9.95
N TYR A 41 -7.72 -6.05 9.64
CA TYR A 41 -7.16 -5.83 8.31
C TYR A 41 -7.16 -7.12 7.49
N HIS A 42 -7.91 -7.12 6.41
CA HIS A 42 -7.90 -8.16 5.38
C HIS A 42 -6.83 -7.79 4.35
N PHE A 43 -5.62 -8.37 4.49
CA PHE A 43 -4.46 -7.97 3.68
C PHE A 43 -4.70 -8.15 2.18
N GLU A 44 -4.93 -9.36 1.68
CA GLU A 44 -5.28 -9.59 0.26
C GLU A 44 -6.16 -10.84 0.17
N PRO A 45 -7.47 -10.76 0.49
CA PRO A 45 -8.33 -11.95 0.56
C PRO A 45 -8.47 -12.69 -0.78
N LEU A 46 -8.34 -11.97 -1.91
CA LEU A 46 -8.42 -12.55 -3.26
C LEU A 46 -7.12 -13.23 -3.73
N HIS A 47 -6.08 -13.29 -2.89
CA HIS A 47 -4.82 -13.96 -3.22
C HIS A 47 -5.00 -15.46 -3.55
N SER A 48 -6.04 -16.10 -3.03
CA SER A 48 -6.36 -17.51 -3.35
C SER A 48 -6.93 -17.71 -4.75
N MET A 49 -7.39 -16.65 -5.42
CA MET A 49 -8.18 -16.76 -6.66
C MET A 49 -7.33 -16.56 -7.92
N THR A 50 -6.32 -15.71 -7.84
CA THR A 50 -5.40 -15.41 -8.95
C THR A 50 -3.99 -15.14 -8.45
N TYR A 51 -3.00 -15.47 -9.29
CA TYR A 51 -1.60 -15.28 -8.96
C TYR A 51 -1.13 -13.84 -9.24
N ASN A 52 -1.10 -13.46 -10.52
CA ASN A 52 -0.46 -12.24 -11.02
C ASN A 52 -1.36 -11.40 -11.95
N LYS A 53 -2.67 -11.68 -11.97
CA LYS A 53 -3.68 -10.92 -12.70
C LYS A 53 -4.88 -10.60 -11.80
N ARG A 54 -5.76 -9.71 -12.26
CA ARG A 54 -7.05 -9.49 -11.61
C ARG A 54 -7.97 -10.70 -11.77
N VAL A 55 -8.99 -10.77 -10.90
CA VAL A 55 -9.96 -11.87 -10.90
C VAL A 55 -10.89 -11.73 -12.10
N ASP A 56 -11.07 -12.82 -12.84
CA ASP A 56 -11.95 -12.90 -14.00
C ASP A 56 -13.44 -12.87 -13.57
N ASP A 57 -14.31 -12.41 -14.47
CA ASP A 57 -15.75 -12.18 -14.20
C ASP A 57 -16.50 -13.44 -13.73
N ASP A 58 -16.12 -14.61 -14.24
CA ASP A 58 -16.74 -15.90 -13.88
C ASP A 58 -16.58 -16.26 -12.40
N LYS A 59 -15.65 -15.60 -11.69
CA LYS A 59 -15.39 -15.82 -10.28
C LYS A 59 -16.06 -14.80 -9.35
N MET A 60 -16.80 -13.82 -9.88
CA MET A 60 -17.43 -12.78 -9.06
C MET A 60 -18.43 -13.31 -8.02
N PRO A 61 -19.25 -14.35 -8.31
CA PRO A 61 -20.11 -14.93 -7.28
C PRO A 61 -19.33 -15.43 -6.05
N GLN A 62 -18.16 -16.04 -6.27
CA GLN A 62 -17.29 -16.54 -5.20
C GLN A 62 -16.59 -15.38 -4.46
N VAL A 63 -16.21 -14.31 -5.18
CA VAL A 63 -15.66 -13.08 -4.59
C VAL A 63 -16.67 -12.43 -3.65
N PHE A 64 -17.91 -12.23 -4.11
CA PHE A 64 -18.95 -11.55 -3.34
C PHE A 64 -19.38 -12.39 -2.14
N ASN A 65 -19.51 -13.70 -2.31
CA ASN A 65 -19.76 -14.62 -1.18
C ASN A 65 -18.63 -14.53 -0.13
N LEU A 66 -17.37 -14.53 -0.56
CA LEU A 66 -16.23 -14.38 0.35
C LEU A 66 -16.29 -13.03 1.10
N PHE A 67 -16.57 -11.93 0.39
CA PHE A 67 -16.68 -10.60 1.01
C PHE A 67 -17.79 -10.54 2.05
N ASN A 68 -18.99 -11.03 1.72
CA ASN A 68 -20.13 -11.05 2.62
C ASN A 68 -19.80 -11.77 3.92
N ASP A 69 -19.19 -12.94 3.83
CA ASP A 69 -18.82 -13.72 5.02
C ASP A 69 -17.68 -13.07 5.82
N ILE A 70 -16.57 -12.66 5.19
CA ILE A 70 -15.43 -12.17 5.97
C ILE A 70 -15.66 -10.76 6.54
N PHE A 71 -16.50 -9.92 5.93
CA PHE A 71 -16.91 -8.63 6.52
C PHE A 71 -17.95 -8.77 7.64
N THR A 72 -18.67 -9.88 7.69
CA THR A 72 -19.60 -10.22 8.78
C THR A 72 -18.97 -11.19 9.80
N CYS A 73 -17.67 -11.44 9.67
CA CYS A 73 -16.89 -12.30 10.55
C CYS A 73 -17.33 -13.77 10.58
N ASN A 74 -17.74 -14.31 9.43
CA ASN A 74 -18.17 -15.68 9.24
C ASN A 74 -17.10 -16.54 8.53
N PHE A 75 -15.90 -16.65 9.11
CA PHE A 75 -14.80 -17.44 8.53
C PHE A 75 -15.02 -18.95 8.60
N THR A 76 -15.98 -19.41 9.41
CA THR A 76 -16.35 -20.83 9.56
C THR A 76 -16.97 -21.42 8.30
N GLU A 77 -17.70 -20.61 7.53
CA GLU A 77 -18.27 -21.01 6.23
C GLU A 77 -17.24 -20.95 5.10
N GLN A 78 -16.15 -20.20 5.28
CA GLN A 78 -15.11 -19.98 4.27
C GLN A 78 -13.96 -20.98 4.39
N LYS A 79 -14.26 -22.28 4.35
CA LYS A 79 -13.28 -23.38 4.53
C LYS A 79 -12.10 -23.29 3.56
N ALA A 80 -12.37 -23.14 2.26
CA ALA A 80 -11.31 -23.06 1.24
C ALA A 80 -10.37 -21.86 1.45
N TYR A 81 -10.92 -20.72 1.86
CA TYR A 81 -10.12 -19.54 2.21
C TYR A 81 -9.26 -19.80 3.45
N MET A 82 -9.83 -20.41 4.48
CA MET A 82 -9.12 -20.74 5.72
C MET A 82 -8.01 -21.77 5.50
N ASP A 83 -8.24 -22.78 4.67
CA ASP A 83 -7.23 -23.75 4.27
C ASP A 83 -6.10 -23.09 3.47
N TRP A 84 -6.43 -22.12 2.60
CA TRP A 84 -5.43 -21.37 1.85
C TRP A 84 -4.51 -20.55 2.75
N VAL A 85 -5.06 -19.75 3.68
CA VAL A 85 -4.27 -18.87 4.56
C VAL A 85 -3.46 -19.64 5.60
N LYS A 86 -3.87 -20.86 5.95
CA LYS A 86 -3.15 -21.73 6.89
C LYS A 86 -1.84 -22.29 6.31
N GLN A 87 -1.74 -22.40 4.98
CA GLN A 87 -0.53 -22.89 4.31
C GLN A 87 0.68 -22.02 4.68
N PRO A 88 1.85 -22.60 5.05
CA PRO A 88 3.01 -21.83 5.51
C PRO A 88 3.41 -20.66 4.61
N ARG A 89 3.40 -20.87 3.29
CA ARG A 89 3.72 -19.83 2.30
C ARG A 89 2.72 -18.67 2.23
N ASN A 90 1.50 -18.85 2.74
CA ASN A 90 0.38 -17.89 2.68
C ASN A 90 0.04 -17.28 4.04
N GLN A 91 0.67 -17.73 5.14
CA GLN A 91 0.39 -17.23 6.49
C GLN A 91 0.60 -15.73 6.63
N PHE A 92 1.40 -15.12 5.74
CA PHE A 92 1.56 -13.67 5.67
C PHE A 92 0.23 -12.94 5.48
N LEU A 93 -0.77 -13.55 4.82
CA LEU A 93 -2.09 -12.94 4.62
C LEU A 93 -2.81 -12.62 5.94
N PHE A 94 -2.54 -13.39 7.00
CA PHE A 94 -3.09 -13.17 8.33
C PHE A 94 -2.10 -12.53 9.28
N SER A 95 -0.80 -12.77 9.15
CA SER A 95 0.20 -12.15 10.02
C SER A 95 0.34 -10.64 9.85
N HIS A 96 -0.09 -10.11 8.70
CA HIS A 96 -0.19 -8.67 8.49
C HIS A 96 -1.35 -8.03 9.26
N ASN A 97 -2.35 -8.79 9.71
CA ASN A 97 -3.44 -8.25 10.54
C ASN A 97 -2.94 -8.08 11.97
N LEU A 98 -2.56 -6.86 12.34
CA LEU A 98 -1.96 -6.58 13.65
C LEU A 98 -2.88 -6.97 14.81
N PHE A 99 -4.19 -6.69 14.71
CA PHE A 99 -5.13 -6.99 15.77
C PHE A 99 -5.28 -8.49 16.00
N LEU A 100 -5.46 -9.27 14.93
CA LEU A 100 -5.50 -10.72 14.99
C LEU A 100 -4.19 -11.27 15.54
N TRP A 101 -3.07 -10.87 14.93
CA TRP A 101 -1.76 -11.44 15.23
C TRP A 101 -1.32 -11.19 16.68
N VAL A 102 -1.50 -9.97 17.20
CA VAL A 102 -1.19 -9.66 18.61
C VAL A 102 -2.07 -10.47 19.56
N THR A 103 -3.32 -10.76 19.18
CA THR A 103 -4.25 -11.50 20.03
C THR A 103 -3.96 -13.00 20.10
N CYS A 104 -3.33 -13.57 19.08
CA CYS A 104 -2.95 -14.99 19.03
C CYS A 104 -1.43 -15.23 19.09
N HIS A 105 -0.60 -14.22 19.33
CA HIS A 105 0.86 -14.34 19.23
C HIS A 105 1.44 -15.45 20.12
N SER A 106 0.84 -15.68 21.30
CA SER A 106 1.25 -16.76 22.21
C SER A 106 0.99 -18.17 21.68
N ASN A 107 0.11 -18.33 20.68
CA ASN A 107 -0.15 -19.59 19.99
C ASN A 107 -0.51 -19.33 18.50
N PRO A 108 0.48 -19.27 17.60
CA PRO A 108 0.26 -18.93 16.20
C PRO A 108 -0.73 -19.85 15.47
N ARG A 109 -0.89 -21.11 15.89
CA ARG A 109 -1.88 -22.03 15.29
C ARG A 109 -3.32 -21.51 15.47
N THR A 110 -3.58 -20.83 16.58
CA THR A 110 -4.88 -20.24 16.89
C THR A 110 -5.23 -19.09 15.94
N CYS A 111 -4.24 -18.39 15.37
CA CYS A 111 -4.46 -17.35 14.36
C CYS A 111 -5.17 -17.88 13.11
N PHE A 112 -5.13 -19.19 12.86
CA PHE A 112 -5.74 -19.84 11.69
C PHE A 112 -6.92 -20.74 12.06
N ASN A 113 -7.44 -20.64 13.29
CA ASN A 113 -8.66 -21.32 13.69
C ASN A 113 -9.88 -20.43 13.35
N PRO A 114 -10.82 -20.88 12.50
CA PRO A 114 -11.93 -20.04 12.05
C PRO A 114 -12.77 -19.45 13.19
N SER A 115 -13.12 -20.25 14.21
CA SER A 115 -13.92 -19.78 15.35
C SER A 115 -13.20 -18.70 16.17
N PHE A 116 -11.88 -18.83 16.34
CA PHE A 116 -11.08 -17.80 16.99
C PHE A 116 -11.00 -16.51 16.15
N VAL A 117 -10.80 -16.66 14.84
CA VAL A 117 -10.74 -15.52 13.91
C VAL A 117 -12.08 -14.78 13.90
N ASN A 118 -13.22 -15.49 13.86
CA ASN A 118 -14.56 -14.90 14.04
C ASN A 118 -14.62 -14.09 15.34
N ALA A 119 -14.19 -14.69 16.46
CA ALA A 119 -14.24 -14.04 17.77
C ALA A 119 -13.40 -12.75 17.82
N VAL A 120 -12.21 -12.72 17.23
CA VAL A 120 -11.40 -11.49 17.13
C VAL A 120 -12.08 -10.48 16.20
N CYS A 121 -12.51 -10.92 15.03
CA CYS A 121 -13.13 -10.09 14.00
C CYS A 121 -14.36 -9.34 14.53
N LEU A 122 -15.27 -10.03 15.24
CA LEU A 122 -16.50 -9.43 15.80
C LEU A 122 -16.25 -8.31 16.83
N ARG A 123 -14.99 -8.13 17.27
CA ARG A 123 -14.58 -7.10 18.23
C ARG A 123 -13.95 -5.88 17.56
N ALA A 124 -13.78 -5.91 16.24
CA ALA A 124 -13.20 -4.84 15.47
C ALA A 124 -14.27 -3.84 15.01
N PRO A 125 -14.17 -2.55 15.39
CA PRO A 125 -15.06 -1.52 14.87
C PRO A 125 -14.70 -1.03 13.46
N VAL A 126 -13.53 -1.42 12.96
CA VAL A 126 -13.04 -0.99 11.64
C VAL A 126 -12.54 -2.21 10.89
N HIS A 127 -13.03 -2.39 9.68
CA HIS A 127 -12.58 -3.43 8.76
C HIS A 127 -11.97 -2.77 7.55
N VAL A 128 -10.72 -3.12 7.24
CA VAL A 128 -10.01 -2.59 6.08
C VAL A 128 -9.67 -3.75 5.17
N MET A 129 -10.01 -3.66 3.89
CA MET A 129 -9.75 -4.70 2.90
C MET A 129 -8.93 -4.13 1.75
N LYS A 130 -7.72 -4.66 1.56
CA LYS A 130 -6.85 -4.29 0.44
C LYS A 130 -7.06 -5.23 -0.75
N LEU A 131 -7.39 -4.65 -1.90
CA LEU A 131 -7.79 -5.36 -3.11
C LEU A 131 -6.95 -4.89 -4.30
N THR A 132 -5.91 -5.66 -4.60
CA THR A 132 -5.04 -5.48 -5.78
C THR A 132 -5.54 -6.25 -7.01
N ARG A 133 -6.51 -7.15 -6.81
CA ARG A 133 -7.01 -8.13 -7.79
C ARG A 133 -8.47 -7.89 -8.21
N LEU A 134 -9.12 -6.85 -7.68
CA LEU A 134 -10.53 -6.53 -8.00
C LEU A 134 -10.58 -5.31 -8.91
N HIS A 135 -11.44 -5.33 -9.93
CA HIS A 135 -11.74 -4.14 -10.72
C HIS A 135 -12.75 -3.22 -10.01
N MET A 136 -12.75 -1.94 -10.38
CA MET A 136 -13.69 -0.97 -9.83
C MET A 136 -15.14 -1.29 -10.24
N HIS A 137 -15.38 -1.83 -11.44
CA HIS A 137 -16.74 -2.25 -11.85
C HIS A 137 -17.28 -3.41 -11.02
N HIS A 138 -16.43 -4.37 -10.64
CA HIS A 138 -16.84 -5.45 -9.73
C HIS A 138 -17.21 -4.90 -8.34
N LEU A 139 -16.45 -3.91 -7.84
CA LEU A 139 -16.82 -3.25 -6.58
C LEU A 139 -18.15 -2.50 -6.72
N ARG A 140 -18.40 -1.83 -7.85
CA ARG A 140 -19.69 -1.19 -8.12
C ARG A 140 -20.85 -2.19 -8.02
N SER A 141 -20.75 -3.31 -8.74
CA SER A 141 -21.78 -4.37 -8.70
C SER A 141 -21.98 -4.91 -7.28
N TYR A 142 -20.89 -5.14 -6.54
CA TYR A 142 -20.97 -5.58 -5.14
C TYR A 142 -21.72 -4.58 -4.25
N LEU A 143 -21.46 -3.27 -4.39
CA LEU A 143 -22.13 -2.23 -3.61
C LEU A 143 -23.61 -2.07 -4.00
N GLU A 144 -23.94 -2.24 -5.28
CA GLU A 144 -25.32 -2.23 -5.78
C GLU A 144 -26.13 -3.43 -5.23
N GLU A 145 -25.51 -4.60 -5.11
CA GLU A 145 -26.11 -5.80 -4.49
C GLU A 145 -26.22 -5.70 -2.96
N ASN A 146 -25.46 -4.80 -2.32
CA ASN A 146 -25.40 -4.66 -0.86
C ASN A 146 -25.64 -3.20 -0.41
N PRO A 147 -26.81 -2.61 -0.71
CA PRO A 147 -27.07 -1.18 -0.48
C PRO A 147 -27.03 -0.76 1.00
N ASP A 148 -27.30 -1.69 1.92
CA ASP A 148 -27.24 -1.44 3.36
C ASP A 148 -25.81 -1.40 3.92
N MET A 149 -24.82 -1.80 3.10
CA MET A 149 -23.42 -1.82 3.52
C MET A 149 -22.85 -0.40 3.57
N LYS A 150 -22.62 0.09 4.78
CA LYS A 150 -21.88 1.35 5.02
C LYS A 150 -20.39 1.16 4.73
N ALA A 151 -20.00 1.33 3.47
CA ALA A 151 -18.63 1.22 3.01
C ALA A 151 -18.02 2.60 2.65
N LYS A 152 -16.75 2.78 2.99
CA LYS A 152 -15.88 3.81 2.42
C LYS A 152 -14.98 3.14 1.40
N VAL A 153 -14.79 3.79 0.25
CA VAL A 153 -13.95 3.31 -0.84
C VAL A 153 -12.79 4.26 -1.04
N ILE A 154 -11.60 3.71 -1.02
CA ILE A 154 -10.36 4.40 -1.30
C ILE A 154 -9.81 3.84 -2.61
N TYR A 155 -9.62 4.71 -3.60
CA TYR A 155 -8.89 4.38 -4.80
C TYR A 155 -7.45 4.90 -4.69
N LEU A 156 -6.51 3.98 -4.44
CA LEU A 156 -5.09 4.31 -4.33
C LEU A 156 -4.43 4.22 -5.71
N THR A 157 -4.10 5.37 -6.28
CA THR A 157 -3.45 5.51 -7.58
C THR A 157 -1.95 5.72 -7.41
N ARG A 158 -1.17 5.30 -8.41
CA ARG A 158 0.28 5.54 -8.50
C ARG A 158 0.65 5.76 -9.95
N ASP A 159 1.72 6.52 -10.20
CA ASP A 159 2.30 6.66 -11.53
C ASP A 159 2.54 5.27 -12.17
N PRO A 160 1.93 4.95 -13.33
CA PRO A 160 2.09 3.64 -13.97
C PRO A 160 3.55 3.32 -14.30
N ARG A 161 4.40 4.32 -14.57
CA ARG A 161 5.86 4.10 -14.74
C ARG A 161 6.49 3.58 -13.44
N GLY A 162 6.05 4.09 -12.29
CA GLY A 162 6.45 3.62 -10.98
C GLY A 162 6.00 2.18 -10.69
N ILE A 163 4.80 1.82 -11.11
CA ILE A 163 4.26 0.46 -10.99
C ILE A 163 5.06 -0.50 -11.86
N VAL A 164 5.16 -0.21 -13.16
CA VAL A 164 5.83 -1.06 -14.16
C VAL A 164 7.32 -1.21 -13.82
N SER A 165 7.99 -0.14 -13.39
CA SER A 165 9.38 -0.19 -12.93
C SER A 165 9.60 -1.14 -11.75
N SER A 166 8.61 -1.30 -10.87
CA SER A 166 8.69 -2.31 -9.82
C SER A 166 8.31 -3.71 -10.30
N ARG A 167 7.45 -3.84 -11.32
CA ARG A 167 6.97 -5.13 -11.82
C ARG A 167 8.03 -5.85 -12.66
N TRP A 168 8.75 -5.12 -13.51
CA TRP A 168 9.81 -5.68 -14.36
C TRP A 168 11.02 -6.24 -13.58
N THR A 169 11.15 -5.93 -12.29
CA THR A 169 12.20 -6.49 -11.43
C THR A 169 11.74 -7.72 -10.64
N LEU A 170 10.53 -8.24 -10.88
CA LEU A 170 9.92 -9.31 -10.08
C LEU A 170 9.66 -10.55 -10.94
N ASP A 171 10.30 -11.66 -10.58
CA ASP A 171 10.22 -12.92 -11.32
C ASP A 171 8.78 -13.41 -11.54
N TRP A 172 7.90 -13.24 -10.56
CA TRP A 172 6.50 -13.70 -10.65
C TRP A 172 5.63 -12.91 -11.63
N CYS A 173 6.05 -11.70 -11.98
CA CYS A 173 5.33 -10.80 -12.89
C CYS A 173 5.96 -10.78 -14.28
N ASN A 174 7.21 -11.23 -14.40
CA ASN A 174 7.98 -11.25 -15.64
C ASN A 174 7.37 -12.22 -16.68
N GLY A 175 7.32 -11.82 -17.95
CA GLY A 175 6.83 -12.65 -19.06
C GLY A 175 5.32 -12.93 -19.03
N THR A 176 4.55 -12.11 -18.31
CA THR A 176 3.08 -12.26 -18.21
C THR A 176 2.40 -10.91 -18.41
N ASN A 177 1.08 -10.90 -18.58
CA ASN A 177 0.27 -9.68 -18.68
C ASN A 177 0.48 -8.73 -17.47
N CYS A 178 0.92 -9.25 -16.31
CA CYS A 178 1.30 -8.43 -15.17
C CYS A 178 2.37 -7.37 -15.52
N SER A 179 3.35 -7.73 -16.34
CA SER A 179 4.45 -6.86 -16.76
C SER A 179 4.11 -5.93 -17.92
N ASP A 180 2.95 -6.11 -18.55
CA ASP A 180 2.55 -5.34 -19.73
C ASP A 180 1.98 -3.97 -19.32
N PRO A 181 2.57 -2.84 -19.76
CA PRO A 181 2.08 -1.51 -19.42
C PRO A 181 0.72 -1.19 -20.08
N GLY A 182 0.43 -1.70 -21.28
CA GLY A 182 -0.85 -1.53 -21.96
C GLY A 182 -1.99 -2.20 -21.21
N VAL A 183 -1.79 -3.42 -20.72
CA VAL A 183 -2.77 -4.11 -19.86
C VAL A 183 -3.02 -3.31 -18.59
N LEU A 184 -1.97 -2.88 -17.88
CA LEU A 184 -2.11 -2.06 -16.67
C LEU A 184 -2.89 -0.78 -16.96
N CYS A 185 -2.56 -0.06 -18.03
CA CYS A 185 -3.16 1.23 -18.32
C CYS A 185 -4.58 1.11 -18.86
N HIS A 186 -4.92 0.03 -19.55
CA HIS A 186 -6.32 -0.29 -19.85
C HIS A 186 -7.15 -0.50 -18.58
N GLU A 187 -6.66 -1.33 -17.65
CA GLU A 187 -7.33 -1.55 -16.35
C GLU A 187 -7.46 -0.25 -15.53
N MET A 188 -6.42 0.60 -15.56
CA MET A 188 -6.44 1.89 -14.87
C MET A 188 -7.44 2.86 -15.49
N ASP A 189 -7.55 2.91 -16.82
CA ASP A 189 -8.45 3.80 -17.51
C ASP A 189 -9.92 3.52 -17.15
N GLU A 190 -10.29 2.24 -17.17
CA GLU A 190 -11.64 1.80 -16.79
C GLU A 190 -11.93 2.10 -15.32
N ASP A 191 -11.00 1.76 -14.42
CA ASP A 191 -11.16 2.01 -13.00
C ASP A 191 -11.30 3.50 -12.68
N ILE A 192 -10.54 4.38 -13.35
CA ILE A 192 -10.62 5.83 -13.19
C ILE A 192 -12.02 6.31 -13.56
N ARG A 193 -12.52 5.92 -14.75
CA ARG A 193 -13.85 6.34 -15.23
C ARG A 193 -14.94 5.93 -14.24
N ILE A 194 -14.96 4.66 -13.84
CA ILE A 194 -15.98 4.13 -12.92
C ILE A 194 -15.86 4.78 -11.54
N PHE A 195 -14.64 4.99 -11.05
CA PHE A 195 -14.43 5.66 -9.77
C PHE A 195 -14.97 7.09 -9.79
N GLU A 196 -14.73 7.84 -10.87
CA GLU A 196 -15.21 9.22 -11.02
C GLU A 196 -16.74 9.28 -11.03
N GLU A 197 -17.41 8.35 -11.71
CA GLU A 197 -18.88 8.20 -11.66
C GLU A 197 -19.37 7.95 -10.23
N LEU A 198 -18.80 6.96 -9.54
CA LEU A 198 -19.19 6.59 -8.17
C LEU A 198 -18.92 7.74 -7.18
N GLN A 199 -17.80 8.45 -7.34
CA GLN A 199 -17.44 9.57 -6.49
C GLN A 199 -18.38 10.76 -6.70
N GLN A 200 -18.82 11.02 -7.93
CA GLN A 200 -19.82 12.05 -8.19
C GLN A 200 -21.17 11.71 -7.55
N GLN A 201 -21.56 10.43 -7.56
CA GLN A 201 -22.81 9.96 -6.95
C GLN A 201 -22.75 9.95 -5.42
N GLN A 202 -21.61 9.59 -4.83
CA GLN A 202 -21.43 9.42 -3.39
C GLN A 202 -20.11 10.03 -2.89
N PRO A 203 -19.95 11.36 -2.95
CA PRO A 203 -18.67 12.03 -2.65
C PRO A 203 -18.21 11.83 -1.20
N SER A 204 -19.14 11.58 -0.27
CA SER A 204 -18.80 11.26 1.12
C SER A 204 -18.19 9.88 1.29
N ASN A 205 -18.40 8.95 0.35
CA ASN A 205 -18.01 7.55 0.48
C ASN A 205 -16.78 7.19 -0.35
N PHE A 206 -16.40 7.99 -1.33
CA PHE A 206 -15.31 7.70 -2.25
C PHE A 206 -14.20 8.76 -2.19
N ILE A 207 -12.95 8.32 -2.01
CA ILE A 207 -11.77 9.19 -2.04
C ILE A 207 -10.67 8.60 -2.93
N LYS A 208 -10.10 9.43 -3.80
CA LYS A 208 -8.89 9.12 -4.57
C LYS A 208 -7.67 9.59 -3.79
N VAL A 209 -6.70 8.71 -3.60
CA VAL A 209 -5.43 9.04 -2.95
C VAL A 209 -4.28 8.71 -3.89
N ARG A 210 -3.40 9.68 -4.11
CA ARG A 210 -2.19 9.49 -4.93
C ARG A 210 -1.03 9.05 -4.04
N TYR A 211 -0.39 7.94 -4.43
CA TYR A 211 0.76 7.38 -3.73
C TYR A 211 1.91 8.38 -3.61
N GLU A 212 2.13 9.21 -4.63
CA GLU A 212 3.17 10.23 -4.66
C GLU A 212 2.93 11.30 -3.59
N ASP A 213 1.69 11.79 -3.46
CA ASP A 213 1.33 12.82 -2.48
C ASP A 213 1.47 12.28 -1.06
N LEU A 214 1.01 11.04 -0.81
CA LEU A 214 1.20 10.36 0.47
C LEU A 214 2.68 10.11 0.77
N SER A 215 3.50 9.79 -0.23
CA SER A 215 4.93 9.54 -0.05
C SER A 215 5.72 10.81 0.20
N LEU A 216 5.25 11.95 -0.30
CA LEU A 216 5.87 13.26 -0.09
C LEU A 216 5.46 13.86 1.25
N ASN A 217 4.18 13.77 1.61
CA ASN A 217 3.61 14.40 2.80
C ASN A 217 2.84 13.38 3.67
N PRO A 218 3.52 12.34 4.19
CA PRO A 218 2.85 11.19 4.80
C PRO A 218 1.97 11.53 5.99
N GLU A 219 2.39 12.46 6.86
CA GLU A 219 1.60 12.86 8.02
C GLU A 219 0.33 13.65 7.61
N ALA A 220 0.47 14.62 6.71
CA ALA A 220 -0.65 15.46 6.27
C ALA A 220 -1.68 14.68 5.45
N GLU A 221 -1.24 13.83 4.51
CA GLU A 221 -2.13 13.01 3.69
C GLU A 221 -2.81 11.91 4.52
N ALA A 222 -2.10 11.29 5.47
CA ALA A 222 -2.73 10.38 6.41
C ALA A 222 -3.77 11.10 7.29
N GLU A 223 -3.48 12.30 7.80
CA GLU A 223 -4.47 13.03 8.60
C GLU A 223 -5.75 13.35 7.81
N LYS A 224 -5.62 13.79 6.54
CA LYS A 224 -6.76 13.98 5.63
C LYS A 224 -7.57 12.69 5.46
N LEU A 225 -6.88 11.56 5.24
CA LEU A 225 -7.50 10.27 5.07
C LEU A 225 -8.27 9.81 6.31
N PHE A 226 -7.67 9.93 7.51
CA PHE A 226 -8.34 9.54 8.75
C PHE A 226 -9.56 10.40 9.04
N ARG A 227 -9.53 11.70 8.71
CA ARG A 227 -10.72 12.58 8.79
C ARG A 227 -11.84 12.10 7.86
N PHE A 228 -11.53 11.75 6.61
CA PHE A 228 -12.51 11.21 5.66
C PHE A 228 -13.16 9.91 6.16
N LEU A 229 -12.37 9.04 6.80
CA LEU A 229 -12.85 7.78 7.37
C LEU A 229 -13.58 7.95 8.72
N HIS A 230 -13.60 9.16 9.29
CA HIS A 230 -14.06 9.43 10.65
C HIS A 230 -13.34 8.59 11.71
N LEU A 231 -12.04 8.35 11.51
CA LEU A 231 -11.18 7.60 12.41
C LEU A 231 -10.21 8.52 13.15
N PRO A 232 -9.82 8.18 14.39
CA PRO A 232 -8.87 8.99 15.13
C PRO A 232 -7.46 8.89 14.50
N PHE A 233 -6.84 10.04 14.26
CA PHE A 233 -5.42 10.10 13.88
C PHE A 233 -4.53 9.93 15.13
N SER A 234 -4.40 8.68 15.59
CA SER A 234 -3.85 8.35 16.89
C SER A 234 -2.31 8.52 16.99
N PRO A 235 -1.75 8.59 18.20
CA PRO A 235 -0.30 8.57 18.40
C PRO A 235 0.40 7.36 17.77
N SER A 236 -0.28 6.20 17.72
CA SER A 236 0.23 4.99 17.06
C SER A 236 0.43 5.21 15.55
N VAL A 237 -0.54 5.84 14.89
CA VAL A 237 -0.45 6.20 13.46
C VAL A 237 0.73 7.16 13.25
N LYS A 238 0.82 8.24 14.04
CA LYS A 238 1.93 9.21 13.96
C LYS A 238 3.30 8.55 14.16
N LYS A 239 3.42 7.65 15.14
CA LYS A 239 4.64 6.89 15.42
C LYS A 239 4.99 5.96 14.26
N PHE A 240 4.01 5.26 13.69
CA PHE A 240 4.22 4.40 12.53
C PHE A 240 4.79 5.20 11.36
N LEU A 241 4.14 6.30 10.99
CA LEU A 241 4.60 7.17 9.90
C LEU A 241 6.04 7.63 10.12
N LYS A 242 6.37 8.19 11.30
CA LYS A 242 7.75 8.64 11.61
C LYS A 242 8.80 7.54 11.53
N THR A 243 8.44 6.29 11.83
CA THR A 243 9.39 5.18 11.89
C THR A 243 9.53 4.40 10.58
N HIS A 244 8.49 4.44 9.72
CA HIS A 244 8.41 3.66 8.49
C HIS A 244 8.64 4.46 7.20
N THR A 245 8.62 5.81 7.26
CA THR A 245 8.90 6.69 6.12
C THR A 245 10.37 7.10 5.99
N VAL A 246 11.24 6.59 6.86
CA VAL A 246 12.70 6.71 6.81
C VAL A 246 13.35 5.33 6.64
N SER A 247 14.28 5.17 5.69
CA SER A 247 15.00 3.89 5.51
C SER A 247 16.18 3.73 6.48
N ARG A 248 16.44 2.49 6.86
CA ARG A 248 17.73 2.03 7.42
C ARG A 248 18.48 1.23 6.35
N LYS A 249 19.81 1.08 6.51
CA LYS A 249 20.73 0.49 5.50
C LYS A 249 20.33 -0.87 4.89
N ASN A 250 19.45 -1.64 5.52
CA ASN A 250 19.03 -2.99 5.07
C ASN A 250 17.60 -3.06 4.54
N ASP A 251 16.79 -2.00 4.71
CA ASP A 251 15.38 -2.04 4.30
C ASP A 251 15.25 -2.14 2.77
N ASP A 252 16.23 -1.60 2.03
CA ASP A 252 16.29 -1.46 0.57
C ASP A 252 16.38 -2.78 -0.24
N LYS A 253 16.71 -3.90 0.42
CA LYS A 253 16.92 -5.19 -0.26
C LYS A 253 15.64 -6.01 -0.50
N ASN A 254 14.64 -5.90 0.37
CA ASN A 254 13.40 -6.66 0.24
C ASN A 254 12.34 -5.82 -0.49
N PRO A 255 11.92 -6.13 -1.73
CA PRO A 255 10.96 -5.32 -2.49
C PRO A 255 9.57 -5.19 -1.85
N TYR A 256 9.24 -6.04 -0.87
CA TYR A 256 7.96 -6.02 -0.15
C TYR A 256 7.99 -5.22 1.16
N SER A 257 9.15 -4.70 1.58
CA SER A 257 9.25 -3.87 2.79
C SER A 257 8.35 -2.63 2.71
N THR A 258 7.55 -2.40 3.76
CA THR A 258 6.76 -1.18 3.97
C THR A 258 7.53 -0.08 4.70
N ARG A 259 8.76 -0.37 5.15
CA ARG A 259 9.70 0.61 5.69
C ARG A 259 10.66 1.09 4.61
N ARG A 260 10.63 2.38 4.26
CA ARG A 260 11.40 2.99 3.17
C ARG A 260 11.63 4.47 3.42
N ASN A 261 12.59 5.07 2.72
CA ASN A 261 12.48 6.49 2.41
C ASN A 261 11.33 6.68 1.40
N SER A 262 10.17 7.06 1.91
CA SER A 262 8.94 7.17 1.11
C SER A 262 9.09 8.11 -0.08
N THR A 263 9.73 9.27 0.11
CA THR A 263 10.00 10.27 -0.92
C THR A 263 10.86 9.70 -2.06
N THR A 264 11.99 9.08 -1.73
CA THR A 264 12.89 8.49 -2.75
C THR A 264 12.18 7.38 -3.52
N MET A 265 11.37 6.57 -2.83
CA MET A 265 10.70 5.44 -3.47
C MET A 265 9.56 5.81 -4.41
N ALA A 266 8.93 6.98 -4.22
CA ALA A 266 7.92 7.48 -5.15
C ALA A 266 8.49 7.68 -6.56
N PHE A 267 9.70 8.22 -6.65
CA PHE A 267 10.30 8.66 -7.92
C PHE A 267 11.47 7.79 -8.40
N SER A 268 11.73 6.64 -7.75
CA SER A 268 12.87 5.76 -8.08
C SER A 268 12.85 5.24 -9.53
N TRP A 269 11.68 5.19 -10.17
CA TRP A 269 11.56 4.78 -11.57
C TRP A 269 12.33 5.71 -12.52
N ARG A 270 12.51 6.99 -12.14
CA ARG A 270 13.30 7.98 -12.90
C ARG A 270 14.79 7.65 -12.94
N GLU A 271 15.27 6.82 -12.03
CA GLU A 271 16.66 6.37 -11.97
C GLU A 271 16.81 4.95 -12.54
N ARG A 272 15.78 4.10 -12.39
CA ARG A 272 15.81 2.70 -12.83
C ARG A 272 15.56 2.50 -14.30
N PHE A 273 14.70 3.33 -14.90
CA PHE A 273 14.39 3.23 -16.31
C PHE A 273 15.29 4.10 -17.17
N SER A 274 15.69 3.53 -18.31
CA SER A 274 16.19 4.31 -19.43
C SER A 274 15.07 5.15 -20.05
N TYR A 275 15.44 6.20 -20.79
CA TYR A 275 14.46 7.01 -21.52
C TYR A 275 13.63 6.16 -22.50
N LYS A 276 14.24 5.17 -23.16
CA LYS A 276 13.55 4.24 -24.07
C LYS A 276 12.43 3.46 -23.34
N GLN A 277 12.74 2.92 -22.16
CA GLN A 277 11.76 2.21 -21.34
C GLN A 277 10.64 3.14 -20.84
N ILE A 278 10.96 4.39 -20.51
CA ILE A 278 9.93 5.38 -20.15
C ILE A 278 9.02 5.66 -21.34
N GLN A 279 9.57 5.81 -22.55
CA GLN A 279 8.77 6.00 -23.76
C GLN A 279 7.88 4.79 -24.06
N GLU A 280 8.38 3.57 -23.88
CA GLU A 280 7.61 2.34 -24.04
C GLU A 280 6.37 2.27 -23.13
N VAL A 281 6.51 2.70 -21.86
CA VAL A 281 5.37 2.81 -20.96
C VAL A 281 4.47 3.99 -21.36
N GLN A 282 5.04 5.15 -21.65
CA GLN A 282 4.27 6.36 -21.98
C GLN A 282 3.45 6.22 -23.26
N SER A 283 3.93 5.50 -24.28
CA SER A 283 3.18 5.29 -25.53
C SER A 283 1.92 4.46 -25.34
N GLN A 284 1.81 3.72 -24.23
CA GLN A 284 0.66 2.89 -23.89
C GLN A 284 -0.19 3.47 -22.75
N CYS A 285 0.34 4.47 -22.04
CA CYS A 285 -0.24 4.99 -20.80
C CYS A 285 -0.42 6.51 -20.80
N SER A 286 -0.28 7.19 -21.95
CA SER A 286 -0.32 8.66 -22.04
C SER A 286 -1.57 9.23 -21.38
N ASP A 287 -2.72 8.65 -21.70
CA ASP A 287 -4.02 9.16 -21.30
C ASP A 287 -4.23 8.97 -19.81
N VAL A 288 -3.87 7.79 -19.29
CA VAL A 288 -3.89 7.47 -17.85
C VAL A 288 -2.94 8.37 -17.06
N LEU A 289 -1.73 8.60 -17.57
CA LEU A 289 -0.76 9.51 -16.94
C LEU A 289 -1.35 10.90 -16.77
N LEU A 290 -1.95 11.44 -17.83
CA LEU A 290 -2.58 12.75 -17.82
C LEU A 290 -3.81 12.80 -16.89
N LYS A 291 -4.70 11.79 -16.94
CA LYS A 291 -5.86 11.65 -16.03
C LYS A 291 -5.46 11.60 -14.54
N LEU A 292 -4.27 11.07 -14.24
CA LEU A 292 -3.71 11.00 -12.89
C LEU A 292 -2.78 12.17 -12.52
N ASN A 293 -2.73 13.21 -13.36
CA ASN A 293 -1.91 14.41 -13.17
C ASN A 293 -0.40 14.08 -13.09
N HIS A 294 0.08 13.16 -13.92
CA HIS A 294 1.49 12.86 -14.11
C HIS A 294 1.98 13.41 -15.44
N SER A 295 2.99 14.27 -15.39
CA SER A 295 3.61 14.81 -16.61
C SER A 295 4.36 13.73 -17.38
N LEU A 296 4.29 13.80 -18.71
CA LEU A 296 5.11 13.01 -19.62
C LEU A 296 6.57 13.51 -19.57
N ILE A 297 7.51 12.59 -19.73
CA ILE A 297 8.93 12.88 -19.96
C ILE A 297 9.11 12.99 -21.48
N LEU A 298 9.45 14.18 -21.98
CA LEU A 298 9.55 14.46 -23.42
C LEU A 298 10.99 14.39 -23.95
N SER A 299 11.96 14.35 -23.04
CA SER A 299 13.37 14.31 -23.40
C SER A 299 14.21 13.59 -22.33
N PRO A 300 15.35 12.96 -22.70
CA PRO A 300 16.27 12.37 -21.73
C PRO A 300 16.78 13.37 -20.70
N SER A 301 16.88 14.66 -21.06
CA SER A 301 17.39 15.73 -20.20
C SER A 301 16.48 16.04 -19.03
N GLU A 302 15.25 15.52 -18.97
CA GLU A 302 14.37 15.64 -17.80
C GLU A 302 14.69 14.61 -16.71
N LEU A 303 15.42 13.53 -17.04
CA LEU A 303 15.81 12.50 -16.09
C LEU A 303 16.97 12.94 -15.20
N PRO A 304 17.08 12.41 -13.96
CA PRO A 304 18.25 12.64 -13.11
C PRO A 304 19.54 12.04 -13.70
N TYR A 305 19.42 10.98 -14.52
CA TYR A 305 20.53 10.28 -15.17
C TYR A 305 20.32 10.13 -16.69
N PRO A 306 20.40 11.20 -17.50
CA PRO A 306 20.34 11.09 -18.95
C PRO A 306 21.48 10.16 -19.43
N ASN A 307 21.13 9.05 -20.09
CA ASN A 307 22.08 8.05 -20.61
C ASN A 307 22.85 7.27 -19.53
N GLY A 308 22.28 7.11 -18.32
CA GLY A 308 22.92 6.36 -17.23
C GLY A 308 24.04 7.11 -16.52
N LYS A 309 24.26 8.40 -16.84
CA LYS A 309 25.20 9.29 -16.13
C LYS A 309 24.45 10.37 -15.36
N PRO A 310 24.80 10.65 -14.09
CA PRO A 310 24.11 11.67 -13.31
C PRO A 310 24.25 13.06 -13.94
N LYS A 311 23.20 13.88 -13.85
CA LYS A 311 23.27 15.30 -14.20
C LYS A 311 24.40 15.99 -13.43
N LEU A 312 25.12 16.90 -14.11
CA LEU A 312 26.21 17.68 -13.49
C LEU A 312 25.75 18.43 -12.23
N LYS A 313 24.52 18.95 -12.21
CA LYS A 313 23.94 19.61 -11.03
C LYS A 313 23.76 18.65 -9.85
N LEU A 314 23.32 17.41 -10.09
CA LEU A 314 23.22 16.35 -9.09
C LEU A 314 24.59 15.91 -8.58
N LEU A 315 25.61 15.88 -9.44
CA LEU A 315 27.00 15.64 -9.03
C LEU A 315 27.52 16.75 -8.10
N ILE A 316 27.25 18.01 -8.41
CA ILE A 316 27.65 19.17 -7.60
C ILE A 316 26.92 19.17 -6.24
N GLU A 317 25.61 18.94 -6.23
CA GLU A 317 24.81 18.86 -4.99
C GLU A 317 25.26 17.70 -4.08
N LYS A 318 25.52 16.53 -4.68
CA LYS A 318 26.03 15.36 -3.95
C LYS A 318 27.43 15.60 -3.41
N ALA A 319 28.34 16.16 -4.21
CA ALA A 319 29.68 16.55 -3.79
C ALA A 319 29.64 17.57 -2.64
N ASN A 320 28.78 18.58 -2.73
CA ASN A 320 28.59 19.57 -1.66
C ASN A 320 28.03 18.94 -0.38
N SER A 321 27.09 17.98 -0.50
CA SER A 321 26.55 17.25 0.65
C SER A 321 27.61 16.37 1.32
N ASP A 322 28.47 15.72 0.54
CA ASP A 322 29.54 14.85 1.04
C ASP A 322 30.67 15.67 1.67
N ILE A 323 31.00 16.84 1.12
CA ILE A 323 31.93 17.82 1.71
C ILE A 323 31.38 18.32 3.05
N THR A 324 30.08 18.68 3.11
CA THR A 324 29.43 19.14 4.34
C THR A 324 29.43 18.04 5.41
N ARG A 325 29.14 16.79 5.02
CA ARG A 325 29.10 15.64 5.93
C ARG A 325 30.50 15.27 6.46
N LYS A 326 31.53 15.32 5.61
CA LYS A 326 32.93 15.15 6.02
C LYS A 326 33.38 16.28 6.94
N GLY A 327 33.07 17.53 6.60
CA GLY A 327 33.40 18.70 7.41
C GLY A 327 32.80 18.63 8.82
N ILE A 328 31.53 18.22 8.94
CA ILE A 328 30.86 18.00 10.24
C ILE A 328 31.52 16.86 11.01
N ALA A 329 31.84 15.73 10.36
CA ALA A 329 32.51 14.60 11.01
C ALA A 329 33.87 15.00 11.59
N THR A 330 34.69 15.74 10.83
CA THR A 330 35.99 16.25 11.28
C THR A 330 35.85 17.25 12.43
N LEU A 331 34.82 18.10 12.42
CA LEU A 331 34.55 19.04 13.50
C LEU A 331 34.13 18.35 14.80
N VAL A 332 33.31 17.29 14.70
CA VAL A 332 32.89 16.47 15.84
C VAL A 332 34.09 15.73 16.44
N GLU A 333 34.96 15.18 15.61
CA GLU A 333 36.15 14.46 16.04
C GLU A 333 37.19 15.40 16.69
N THR A 334 37.34 16.61 16.15
CA THR A 334 38.21 17.64 16.74
C THR A 334 37.69 18.13 18.09
N LYS A 335 36.37 18.32 18.24
CA LYS A 335 35.75 18.65 19.54
C LYS A 335 35.90 17.51 20.55
N ARG A 336 35.71 16.25 20.12
CA ARG A 336 35.90 15.07 20.97
C ARG A 336 37.34 14.95 21.47
N ASN A 337 38.33 15.18 20.61
CA ASN A 337 39.74 15.11 20.99
C ASN A 337 40.17 16.29 21.91
N LYS A 338 39.56 17.48 21.76
CA LYS A 338 39.75 18.58 22.73
C LYS A 338 39.15 18.28 24.10
N LEU A 339 37.96 17.68 24.15
CA LEU A 339 37.29 17.27 25.40
C LEU A 339 38.03 16.14 26.13
N LEU A 340 38.63 15.21 25.39
CA LEU A 340 39.44 14.13 25.97
C LEU A 340 40.76 14.66 26.55
N LYS A 341 41.38 15.67 25.94
CA LYS A 341 42.60 16.31 26.45
C LYS A 341 42.37 17.22 27.65
N SER A 342 41.15 17.73 27.86
CA SER A 342 40.81 18.54 29.04
C SER A 342 40.45 17.73 30.29
N HIS A 343 40.32 16.40 30.18
CA HIS A 343 40.05 15.50 31.31
C HIS A 343 41.27 14.68 31.77
N THR A 344 42.44 14.91 31.16
CA THR A 344 43.71 14.26 31.52
C THR A 344 44.76 15.27 32.01
N SER A 345 44.33 16.44 32.49
CA SER A 345 45.18 17.45 33.13
C SER A 345 44.74 17.69 34.55
#